data_AF-A0A9P7XJS9-F1
#
_entry.id   AF-A0A9P7XJS9-F1
#
_cell.length_a   1.000
_cell.length_b   1.000
_cell.length_c   1.000
_cell.angle_alpha   90.00
_cell.angle_beta   90.00
_cell.angle_gamma   90.00
#
_symmetry.space_group_name_H-M   'P 1'
#
loop_
_entity.id
_entity.type
_entity.pdbx_description
1 polymer ?
#
loop_
_entity_poly.entity_id
_entity_poly.type
_entity_poly.pdbx_seq_one_letter_code
_entity_poly.pdbx_strand_id
1 'polypeptide(L)'
;MKCLDLWAHWPRFIKKSPFVLQQIIKQPCKFLWHISHTPRSRQPFTPLIRHVRRANLGLSSDRIRKYIQEIMQLMPRDETQPPYKARAVGTTAALEKGIPLDDVVTHGNWSSPAIVEAFYRISRSLANNFTTAILS
;
A
#
# COMPACT_ATOMS: atom_id res chain seq x y z
N MET A 1 4.87 -27.67 16.88
CA MET A 1 4.90 -26.94 15.59
C MET A 1 3.56 -26.19 15.47
N LYS A 2 3.51 -24.96 16.00
CA LYS A 2 3.49 -23.67 15.27
C LYS A 2 2.16 -23.38 14.55
N CYS A 3 1.34 -22.51 15.16
CA CYS A 3 0.58 -21.47 14.43
C CYS A 3 -0.04 -20.37 15.32
N LEU A 4 0.18 -20.34 16.65
CA LEU A 4 -0.54 -19.41 17.54
C LEU A 4 0.29 -18.32 18.24
N ASP A 5 1.61 -18.25 18.06
CA ASP A 5 2.45 -17.31 18.83
C ASP A 5 3.18 -16.25 18.00
N LEU A 6 2.48 -15.56 17.09
CA LEU A 6 3.05 -14.42 16.36
C LEU A 6 2.20 -13.14 16.39
N TRP A 7 1.10 -13.12 17.15
CA TRP A 7 0.19 -11.97 17.27
C TRP A 7 0.03 -11.42 18.70
N ALA A 8 0.80 -11.92 19.67
CA ALA A 8 0.63 -11.55 21.09
C ALA A 8 1.52 -10.39 21.58
N HIS A 9 2.33 -9.73 20.72
CA HIS A 9 3.30 -8.71 21.18
C HIS A 9 3.11 -7.30 20.60
N TRP A 10 1.93 -6.98 20.04
CA TRP A 10 1.67 -5.67 19.44
C TRP A 10 1.44 -4.45 20.38
N PRO A 11 1.40 -4.50 21.75
CA PRO A 11 1.18 -3.26 22.52
C PRO A 11 2.44 -2.50 22.96
N ARG A 12 3.68 -2.88 22.58
CA ARG A 12 4.90 -2.15 23.04
C ARG A 12 5.55 -1.20 22.02
N PHE A 13 5.14 -1.21 20.75
CA PHE A 13 5.79 -0.40 19.70
C PHE A 13 5.16 0.98 19.44
N ILE A 14 4.19 1.41 20.26
CA ILE A 14 3.55 2.73 20.13
C ILE A 14 4.30 3.83 20.92
N LYS A 15 5.39 3.52 21.63
CA LYS A 15 6.09 4.50 22.49
C LYS A 15 7.45 5.01 22.00
N LYS A 16 7.95 4.62 20.82
CA LYS A 16 9.25 5.11 20.30
C LYS A 16 9.26 5.33 18.78
N SER A 17 8.43 6.23 18.28
CA SER A 17 8.65 6.85 16.96
C SER A 17 8.32 8.34 17.07
N PRO A 18 9.30 9.25 16.95
CA PRO A 18 9.02 10.67 16.89
C PRO A 18 8.53 11.04 15.48
N PHE A 19 7.47 11.83 15.47
CA PHE A 19 6.94 12.64 14.36
C PHE A 19 6.23 11.99 13.16
N VAL A 20 6.65 10.87 12.58
CA VAL A 20 6.09 10.48 11.26
C VAL A 20 4.72 9.77 11.34
N LEU A 21 4.41 9.07 12.43
CA LEU A 21 3.12 8.39 12.63
C LEU A 21 2.01 9.28 13.23
N GLN A 22 2.34 10.47 13.75
CA GLN A 22 1.30 11.38 14.27
C GLN A 22 0.61 12.20 13.16
N GLN A 23 1.22 12.36 11.99
CA GLN A 23 0.58 13.09 10.90
C GLN A 23 -0.60 12.33 10.26
N ILE A 24 -0.65 11.00 10.39
CA ILE A 24 -1.69 10.16 9.78
C ILE A 24 -2.89 9.94 10.75
N ILE A 25 -2.69 10.06 12.07
CA ILE A 25 -3.70 9.65 13.08
C ILE A 25 -4.32 10.85 13.85
N LYS A 26 -3.81 12.08 13.72
CA LYS A 26 -4.31 13.27 14.47
C LYS A 26 -5.17 14.27 13.65
N GLN A 27 -6.11 13.81 12.84
CA GLN A 27 -7.21 14.65 12.35
C GLN A 27 -8.52 13.85 12.27
N PRO A 28 -9.17 13.51 13.41
CA PRO A 28 -10.27 12.56 13.37
C PRO A 28 -11.61 13.12 12.86
N CYS A 29 -11.87 14.44 12.80
CA CYS A 29 -13.26 14.90 12.59
C CYS A 29 -13.52 16.18 11.77
N LYS A 30 -12.55 16.78 11.05
CA LYS A 30 -12.82 18.00 10.24
C LYS A 30 -12.63 17.88 8.73
N PHE A 31 -12.24 16.72 8.22
CA PHE A 31 -11.89 16.54 6.79
C PHE A 31 -12.92 15.72 5.98
N LEU A 32 -14.19 15.72 6.39
CA LEU A 32 -15.21 14.84 5.81
C LEU A 32 -16.17 15.49 4.80
N TRP A 33 -15.91 16.72 4.34
CA TRP A 33 -16.82 17.39 3.38
C TRP A 33 -16.19 18.03 2.13
N HIS A 34 -14.88 17.89 1.91
CA HIS A 34 -14.23 18.42 0.69
C HIS A 34 -13.33 17.41 -0.01
N ILE A 35 -13.71 16.14 -0.05
CA ILE A 35 -13.30 15.30 -1.18
C ILE A 35 -14.39 15.49 -2.22
N SER A 36 -14.21 16.45 -3.12
CA SER A 36 -14.97 16.48 -4.35
C SER A 36 -14.82 15.11 -4.99
N HIS A 37 -15.87 14.30 -4.98
CA HIS A 37 -15.93 13.08 -5.75
C HIS A 37 -15.81 13.52 -7.20
N THR A 38 -14.59 13.51 -7.75
CA THR A 38 -14.40 13.63 -9.18
C THR A 38 -15.27 12.56 -9.85
N PRO A 39 -15.95 12.85 -10.97
CA PRO A 39 -16.79 11.87 -11.62
C PRO A 39 -15.90 10.68 -11.98
N ARG A 40 -16.06 9.61 -11.20
CA ARG A 40 -15.39 8.32 -11.35
C ARG A 40 -15.58 7.88 -12.80
N SER A 41 -14.50 7.54 -13.50
CA SER A 41 -14.60 6.82 -14.77
C SER A 41 -15.58 5.66 -14.57
N ARG A 42 -16.60 5.56 -15.42
CA ARG A 42 -17.77 4.67 -15.22
C ARG A 42 -17.45 3.17 -15.34
N GLN A 43 -16.24 2.74 -15.00
CA GLN A 43 -15.91 1.33 -14.93
C GLN A 43 -16.61 0.72 -13.72
N PRO A 44 -17.58 -0.19 -13.93
CA PRO A 44 -18.23 -0.86 -12.82
C PRO A 44 -17.21 -1.77 -12.15
N PHE A 45 -17.15 -1.71 -10.82
CA PHE A 45 -16.42 -2.67 -10.01
C PHE A 45 -17.31 -3.08 -8.84
N THR A 46 -17.09 -4.29 -8.35
CA THR A 46 -17.83 -4.87 -7.23
C THR A 46 -17.24 -4.34 -5.93
N PRO A 47 -17.98 -3.57 -5.11
CA PRO A 47 -17.47 -3.11 -3.82
C PRO A 47 -17.24 -4.29 -2.87
N LEU A 48 -16.25 -4.17 -1.97
CA LEU A 48 -16.02 -5.16 -0.92
C LEU A 48 -17.12 -5.08 0.13
N ILE A 49 -18.15 -5.93 -0.01
CA ILE A 49 -19.30 -5.96 0.89
C ILE A 49 -19.03 -6.88 2.09
N ARG A 50 -19.33 -6.38 3.30
CA ARG A 50 -19.30 -7.15 4.56
C ARG A 50 -20.69 -7.71 4.89
N HIS A 51 -20.72 -8.76 5.70
CA HIS A 51 -21.99 -9.33 6.19
C HIS A 51 -22.65 -8.37 7.19
N VAL A 52 -23.79 -7.79 6.83
CA VAL A 52 -24.53 -6.84 7.69
C VAL A 52 -24.98 -7.51 8.99
N ARG A 53 -25.51 -8.74 8.91
CA ARG A 53 -25.99 -9.50 10.08
C ARG A 53 -24.86 -10.11 10.92
N ARG A 54 -23.63 -10.16 10.40
CA ARG A 54 -22.47 -10.80 11.04
C ARG A 54 -21.25 -9.89 10.94
N ALA A 55 -21.38 -8.66 11.44
CA ALA A 55 -20.33 -7.63 11.31
C ALA A 55 -19.02 -8.00 12.02
N ASN A 56 -19.09 -8.81 13.09
CA ASN A 56 -17.92 -9.28 13.83
C ASN A 56 -17.17 -10.42 13.12
N LEU A 57 -17.75 -11.01 12.07
CA LEU A 57 -17.08 -12.04 11.29
C LEU A 57 -16.06 -11.39 10.36
N GLY A 58 -14.80 -11.82 10.47
CA GLY A 58 -13.75 -11.43 9.54
C GLY A 58 -14.10 -11.78 8.09
N LEU A 59 -13.62 -10.98 7.15
CA LEU A 59 -13.70 -11.34 5.74
C LEU A 59 -12.73 -12.49 5.44
N SER A 60 -13.15 -13.43 4.60
CA SER A 60 -12.24 -14.47 4.12
C SER A 60 -11.12 -13.86 3.27
N SER A 61 -9.93 -14.46 3.36
CA SER A 61 -8.78 -14.11 2.52
C SER A 61 -9.14 -14.18 1.03
N ASP A 62 -9.94 -15.17 0.63
CA ASP A 62 -10.40 -15.33 -0.75
C ASP A 62 -11.23 -14.15 -1.25
N ARG A 63 -12.14 -13.63 -0.40
CA ARG A 63 -12.98 -12.49 -0.78
C ARG A 63 -12.13 -11.23 -0.93
N ILE A 64 -11.21 -10.98 0.00
CA ILE A 64 -10.27 -9.86 -0.08
C ILE A 64 -9.39 -9.99 -1.33
N ARG A 65 -8.86 -11.19 -1.60
CA ARG A 65 -8.02 -11.47 -2.78
C ARG A 65 -8.75 -11.17 -4.08
N LYS A 66 -9.97 -11.70 -4.27
CA LYS A 66 -10.76 -11.47 -5.49
C LYS A 66 -11.04 -9.99 -5.72
N TYR A 67 -11.43 -9.28 -4.65
CA TYR A 67 -11.67 -7.85 -4.70
C TYR A 67 -10.42 -7.05 -5.11
N ILE A 68 -9.27 -7.36 -4.50
CA ILE A 68 -8.00 -6.71 -4.89
C ILE A 68 -7.72 -7.02 -6.36
N GLN A 69 -7.84 -8.26 -6.81
CA GLN A 69 -7.58 -8.63 -8.22
C GLN A 69 -8.47 -7.85 -9.19
N GLU A 70 -9.76 -7.69 -8.89
CA GLU A 70 -10.71 -6.93 -9.70
C GLU A 70 -10.27 -5.46 -9.82
N ILE A 71 -9.91 -4.80 -8.71
CA ILE A 71 -9.41 -3.41 -8.75
C ILE A 71 -8.12 -3.31 -9.56
N MET A 72 -7.19 -4.24 -9.36
CA MET A 72 -5.90 -4.21 -10.04
C MET A 72 -6.02 -4.43 -11.55
N GLN A 73 -7.11 -5.04 -12.03
CA GLN A 73 -7.41 -5.15 -13.46
C GLN A 73 -7.83 -3.82 -14.09
N LEU A 74 -8.39 -2.89 -13.31
CA LEU A 74 -8.84 -1.58 -13.80
C LEU A 74 -7.69 -0.58 -13.98
N MET A 75 -6.51 -0.90 -13.46
CA MET A 75 -5.36 -0.02 -13.61
C MET A 75 -4.87 -0.02 -15.06
N PRO A 76 -4.57 1.17 -15.64
CA PRO A 76 -4.07 1.28 -16.99
C PRO A 76 -2.80 0.45 -17.17
N ARG A 77 -2.80 -0.43 -18.16
CA ARG A 77 -1.63 -1.19 -18.59
C ARG A 77 -1.79 -1.62 -20.04
N ASP A 78 -0.69 -1.99 -20.67
CA ASP A 78 -0.72 -2.68 -21.96
C ASP A 78 -1.36 -4.07 -21.79
N GLU A 79 -2.16 -4.51 -22.76
CA GLU A 79 -2.85 -5.81 -22.76
C GLU A 79 -1.86 -6.98 -22.72
N THR A 80 -0.63 -6.77 -23.22
CA THR A 80 0.46 -7.74 -23.19
C THR A 80 1.05 -7.94 -21.79
N GLN A 81 0.83 -6.99 -20.86
CA GLN A 81 1.41 -7.01 -19.53
C GLN A 81 0.49 -7.69 -18.51
N PRO A 82 1.05 -8.47 -17.57
CA PRO A 82 0.26 -9.05 -16.49
C PRO A 82 -0.32 -7.95 -15.59
N PRO A 83 -1.46 -8.21 -14.91
CA PRO A 83 -1.97 -7.30 -13.90
C PRO A 83 -0.93 -6.98 -12.83
N TYR A 84 -0.87 -5.72 -12.41
CA TYR A 84 0.00 -5.31 -11.33
C TYR A 84 -0.36 -6.03 -10.03
N LYS A 85 0.65 -6.26 -9.19
CA LYS A 85 0.45 -6.75 -7.81
C LYS A 85 0.23 -5.57 -6.89
N ALA A 86 -0.85 -5.58 -6.09
CA ALA A 86 -1.19 -4.48 -5.19
C ALA A 86 -0.04 -4.08 -4.25
N ARG A 87 0.71 -5.08 -3.74
CA ARG A 87 1.86 -4.85 -2.86
C ARG A 87 3.01 -4.13 -3.58
N ALA A 88 3.21 -4.40 -4.87
CA ALA A 88 4.23 -3.72 -5.68
C ALA A 88 3.82 -2.27 -5.97
N VAL A 89 2.54 -2.03 -6.22
CA VAL A 89 2.00 -0.68 -6.46
C VAL A 89 2.09 0.19 -5.22
N GLY A 90 1.69 -0.33 -4.06
CA GLY A 90 1.82 0.40 -2.79
C GLY A 90 3.27 0.74 -2.46
N THR A 91 4.18 -0.20 -2.68
CA THR A 91 5.63 0.01 -2.50
C THR A 91 6.15 1.10 -3.43
N THR A 92 5.85 1.00 -4.73
CA THR A 92 6.31 1.95 -5.73
C THR A 92 5.78 3.36 -5.44
N ALA A 93 4.49 3.49 -5.12
CA ALA A 93 3.88 4.77 -4.77
C ALA A 93 4.47 5.38 -3.48
N ALA A 94 4.89 4.56 -2.51
CA ALA A 94 5.58 5.04 -1.31
C ALA A 94 6.97 5.59 -1.65
N LEU A 95 7.74 4.86 -2.45
CA LEU A 95 9.08 5.27 -2.89
C LEU A 95 9.03 6.52 -3.78
N GLU A 96 8.05 6.62 -4.68
CA GLU A 96 7.83 7.82 -5.52
C GLU A 96 7.49 9.06 -4.69
N LYS A 97 6.91 8.89 -3.49
CA LYS A 97 6.67 9.97 -2.53
C LYS A 97 7.89 10.28 -1.65
N GLY A 98 9.04 9.67 -1.91
CA GLY A 98 10.28 9.88 -1.17
C GLY A 98 10.31 9.22 0.20
N ILE A 99 9.42 8.26 0.49
CA ILE A 99 9.52 7.45 1.71
C ILE A 99 10.81 6.62 1.61
N PRO A 100 11.69 6.63 2.63
CA PRO A 100 12.95 5.91 2.57
C PRO A 100 12.72 4.40 2.49
N LEU A 101 13.60 3.71 1.77
CA LEU A 101 13.46 2.28 1.48
C LEU A 101 13.39 1.44 2.77
N ASP A 102 14.14 1.79 3.81
CA ASP A 102 14.13 1.07 5.09
C ASP A 102 12.77 1.15 5.80
N ASP A 103 12.08 2.29 5.71
CA ASP A 103 10.73 2.43 6.23
C ASP A 103 9.74 1.60 5.41
N VAL A 104 9.89 1.58 4.08
CA VAL A 104 9.07 0.73 3.20
C VAL A 104 9.30 -0.76 3.50
N VAL A 105 10.55 -1.18 3.75
CA VAL A 105 10.92 -2.54 4.14
C VAL A 105 10.26 -2.92 5.46
N THR A 106 10.40 -2.05 6.46
CA THR A 106 9.87 -2.24 7.81
C THR A 106 8.34 -2.29 7.82
N HIS A 107 7.67 -1.28 7.25
CA HIS A 107 6.22 -1.21 7.22
C HIS A 107 5.59 -2.20 6.26
N GLY A 108 6.29 -2.54 5.18
CA GLY A 108 5.87 -3.54 4.22
C GLY A 108 6.08 -4.98 4.71
N ASN A 109 6.73 -5.20 5.87
CA ASN A 109 7.12 -6.52 6.38
C ASN A 109 7.88 -7.34 5.31
N TRP A 110 8.91 -6.75 4.75
CA TRP A 110 9.79 -7.35 3.75
C TRP A 110 11.03 -7.95 4.44
N SER A 111 11.52 -9.07 3.92
CA SER A 111 12.70 -9.73 4.50
C SER A 111 14.02 -9.01 4.16
N SER A 112 14.06 -8.19 3.11
CA SER A 112 15.21 -7.33 2.81
C SER A 112 14.86 -6.18 1.85
N PRO A 113 15.64 -5.08 1.86
CA PRO A 113 15.55 -4.02 0.85
C PRO A 113 15.77 -4.53 -0.58
N ALA A 114 16.67 -5.49 -0.76
CA ALA A 114 16.96 -6.07 -2.08
C ALA A 114 15.74 -6.74 -2.71
N ILE A 115 14.89 -7.41 -1.92
CA ILE A 115 13.66 -8.04 -2.42
C ILE A 115 12.66 -7.00 -2.89
N VAL A 116 12.54 -5.89 -2.16
CA VAL A 116 11.68 -4.78 -2.54
C VAL A 116 12.12 -4.21 -3.89
N GLU A 117 13.40 -3.90 -4.01
CA GLU A 117 14.00 -3.35 -5.21
C GLU A 117 13.93 -4.29 -6.42
N ALA A 118 14.13 -5.60 -6.23
CA ALA A 118 14.18 -6.56 -7.31
C ALA A 118 12.81 -7.00 -7.83
N PHE A 119 11.82 -7.13 -6.93
CA PHE A 119 10.55 -7.80 -7.27
C PHE A 119 9.29 -6.96 -7.06
N TYR A 120 9.36 -5.90 -6.26
CA TYR A 120 8.17 -5.14 -5.84
C TYR A 120 8.23 -3.66 -6.23
N ARG A 121 9.30 -3.22 -6.89
CA ARG A 121 9.42 -1.90 -7.46
C ARG A 121 9.06 -1.96 -8.95
N ILE A 122 7.98 -1.28 -9.34
CA ILE A 122 7.46 -1.28 -10.73
C ILE A 122 8.25 -0.32 -11.60
N SER A 123 8.55 0.87 -11.09
CA SER A 123 9.32 1.91 -11.77
C SER A 123 10.58 2.23 -10.97
N ARG A 124 11.72 2.32 -11.66
CA ARG A 124 12.91 2.97 -11.13
C ARG A 124 13.06 4.30 -11.84
N SER A 125 12.85 5.39 -11.12
CA SER A 125 13.37 6.68 -11.55
C SER A 125 14.89 6.61 -11.43
N LEU A 126 15.56 6.23 -12.51
CA LEU A 126 16.99 6.49 -12.63
C LEU A 126 17.11 8.01 -12.80
N ALA A 127 17.99 8.63 -12.01
CA ALA A 127 18.37 10.01 -12.29
C ALA A 127 19.13 9.97 -13.63
N ASN A 128 18.42 10.22 -14.73
CA ASN A 128 18.96 10.09 -16.09
C ASN A 128 20.00 11.18 -16.41
N ASN A 129 20.23 12.12 -15.50
CA ASN A 129 21.10 13.27 -15.70
C ASN A 129 22.13 13.36 -14.56
N PHE A 130 23.04 12.40 -14.50
CA PHE A 130 24.17 12.41 -13.56
C PHE A 130 25.00 13.69 -13.66
N THR A 131 25.07 14.29 -14.85
CA THR A 131 25.84 15.51 -15.14
C THR A 131 25.40 16.71 -14.30
N THR A 132 24.09 16.88 -14.07
CA THR A 132 23.56 17.99 -13.26
C THR A 132 23.65 17.73 -11.76
N ALA A 133 23.77 16.47 -11.33
CA ALA A 133 23.89 16.10 -9.92
C ALA A 133 25.33 16.15 -9.40
N ILE A 134 26.32 16.02 -10.29
CA ILE A 134 27.76 16.06 -9.92
C ILE A 134 28.35 17.48 -10.05
N LEU A 135 27.79 18.33 -10.93
CA LEU A 135 28.29 19.69 -11.18
C LEU A 135 27.51 20.79 -10.44
N SER A 136 26.62 20.44 -9.51
CA SER A 136 25.90 21.38 -8.64
C SER A 136 26.61 21.63 -7.31
#